data_AF-A0A2G2ZSX9-F1
#
_entry.id   AF-A0A2G2ZSX9-F1
#
_cell.length_a   1.000
_cell.length_b   1.000
_cell.length_c   1.000
_cell.angle_alpha   90.00
_cell.angle_beta   90.00
_cell.angle_gamma   90.00
#
_symmetry.space_group_name_H-M   'P 1'
#
loop_
_entity.id
_entity.type
_entity.pdbx_description
1 polymer ?
#
loop_
_entity_poly.entity_id
_entity_poly.type
_entity_poly.pdbx_seq_one_letter_code
_entity_poly.pdbx_strand_id
1 'polypeptide(L)'
;MVGIHEKRLRKCLSKLKGIEKVEVEGKSEKVVVRGYAHRNRILKAIRRSGLKADFWSPQNELLQAYAAAASSSSSSFKFNFSFF
;
A
#
# COMPACT_ATOMS: atom_id res chain seq x y z
N MET A 1 1.65 2.73 -14.11
CA MET A 1 0.21 2.45 -14.30
C MET A 1 -0.56 2.82 -13.01
N VAL A 2 -0.52 4.09 -12.57
CA VAL A 2 -0.95 4.51 -11.20
C VAL A 2 -2.43 4.92 -11.14
N GLY A 3 -2.99 5.46 -12.24
CA GLY A 3 -4.33 6.06 -12.24
C GLY A 3 -5.51 5.09 -12.05
N ILE A 4 -5.35 3.80 -12.38
CA ILE A 4 -6.42 2.80 -12.23
C ILE A 4 -6.58 2.42 -10.75
N HIS A 5 -5.47 2.25 -10.05
CA HIS A 5 -5.47 1.82 -8.65
C HIS A 5 -6.01 2.90 -7.72
N GLU A 6 -5.65 4.17 -7.97
CA GLU A 6 -6.14 5.29 -7.15
C GLU A 6 -7.66 5.44 -7.22
N LYS A 7 -8.25 5.40 -8.42
CA LYS A 7 -9.71 5.54 -8.59
C LYS A 7 -10.47 4.43 -7.87
N ARG A 8 -9.96 3.18 -7.95
CA ARG A 8 -10.53 2.02 -7.24
C ARG A 8 -10.40 2.17 -5.73
N LEU A 9 -9.22 2.57 -5.25
CA LEU A 9 -8.95 2.81 -3.84
C LEU A 9 -9.89 3.86 -3.24
N ARG A 10 -10.00 5.03 -3.89
CA ARG A 10 -10.92 6.10 -3.46
C ARG A 10 -12.35 5.57 -3.39
N LYS A 11 -12.82 4.87 -4.44
CA LYS A 11 -14.17 4.27 -4.47
C LYS A 11 -14.40 3.26 -3.34
N CYS A 12 -13.38 2.50 -2.96
CA CYS A 12 -13.50 1.52 -1.86
C CYS A 12 -13.52 2.18 -0.49
N LEU A 13 -12.69 3.20 -0.28
CA LEU A 13 -12.65 3.95 0.98
C LEU A 13 -13.92 4.80 1.17
N SER A 14 -14.48 5.39 0.10
CA SER A 14 -15.75 6.13 0.18
C SER A 14 -16.94 5.29 0.68
N LYS A 15 -16.88 3.95 0.59
CA LYS A 15 -17.93 3.05 1.10
C LYS A 15 -17.82 2.78 2.61
N LEU A 16 -16.69 3.12 3.24
CA LEU A 16 -16.48 2.88 4.66
C LEU A 16 -17.03 4.05 5.49
N LYS A 17 -17.86 3.73 6.49
CA LYS A 17 -18.32 4.72 7.47
C LYS A 17 -17.17 5.14 8.40
N GLY A 18 -17.07 6.44 8.67
CA GLY A 18 -16.10 7.02 9.60
C GLY A 18 -14.75 7.42 8.98
N ILE A 19 -14.67 7.52 7.65
CA ILE A 19 -13.53 8.13 6.96
C ILE A 19 -13.87 9.58 6.63
N GLU A 20 -13.00 10.50 7.03
CA GLU A 20 -13.18 11.94 6.83
C GLU A 20 -12.35 12.44 5.64
N LYS A 21 -11.08 12.02 5.58
CA LYS A 21 -10.15 12.45 4.53
C LYS A 21 -9.28 11.29 4.08
N VAL A 22 -9.03 11.22 2.77
CA VAL A 22 -8.08 10.28 2.17
C VAL A 22 -7.07 11.08 1.35
N GLU A 23 -5.81 10.95 1.70
CA GLU A 23 -4.68 11.53 0.98
C GLU A 23 -3.91 10.39 0.31
N VAL A 24 -3.69 10.52 -1.00
CA VAL A 24 -2.99 9.51 -1.80
C VAL A 24 -1.75 10.17 -2.38
N GLU A 25 -0.58 9.66 -2.01
CA GLU A 25 0.70 10.07 -2.57
C GLU A 25 1.10 9.06 -3.64
N GLY A 26 0.83 9.38 -4.91
CA GLY A 26 1.07 8.47 -6.03
C GLY A 26 2.55 8.22 -6.31
N LYS A 27 3.45 9.11 -5.87
CA LYS A 27 4.91 8.95 -6.04
C LYS A 27 5.50 7.84 -5.16
N SER A 28 4.97 7.68 -3.96
CA SER A 28 5.43 6.70 -2.96
C SER A 28 4.43 5.57 -2.73
N GLU A 29 3.38 5.49 -3.55
CA GLU A 29 2.26 4.55 -3.41
C GLU A 29 1.68 4.51 -1.99
N LYS A 30 1.76 5.65 -1.28
CA LYS A 30 1.39 5.77 0.13
C LYS A 30 -0.01 6.35 0.25
N VAL A 31 -0.81 5.74 1.10
CA VAL A 31 -2.18 6.17 1.36
C VAL A 31 -2.32 6.52 2.83
N VAL A 32 -2.77 7.74 3.10
CA VAL A 32 -3.06 8.22 4.44
C VAL A 32 -4.56 8.42 4.56
N VAL A 33 -5.18 7.69 5.49
CA VAL A 33 -6.61 7.77 5.78
C VAL A 33 -6.77 8.45 7.13
N ARG A 34 -7.56 9.52 7.19
CA ARG A 34 -7.95 10.23 8.42
C ARG A 34 -9.43 9.98 8.72
N GLY A 35 -9.72 9.70 9.99
CA GLY A 35 -11.06 9.47 10.51
C GLY A 35 -11.05 8.44 11.64
N TYR A 36 -12.25 8.07 12.09
CA TYR A 36 -12.49 7.18 13.23
C TYR A 36 -12.72 5.71 12.82
N ALA A 37 -12.49 5.37 11.54
CA ALA A 37 -12.65 4.02 11.05
C ALA A 37 -11.54 3.07 11.57
N HIS A 38 -11.94 1.88 12.01
CA HIS A 38 -11.00 0.89 12.53
C HIS A 38 -10.00 0.41 11.44
N ARG A 39 -8.70 0.45 11.75
CA ARG A 39 -7.60 0.11 10.82
C ARG A 39 -7.78 -1.23 10.09
N ASN A 40 -8.12 -2.31 10.79
CA ASN A 40 -8.30 -3.63 10.16
C ASN A 40 -9.48 -3.67 9.18
N ARG A 41 -10.51 -2.83 9.38
CA ARG A 41 -11.66 -2.75 8.46
C ARG A 41 -11.23 -2.07 7.16
N ILE A 42 -10.40 -1.04 7.26
CA ILE A 42 -9.79 -0.36 6.11
C ILE A 42 -8.95 -1.35 5.30
N LEU A 43 -8.04 -2.09 5.96
CA LEU A 43 -7.20 -3.09 5.30
C LEU A 43 -8.02 -4.17 4.57
N LYS A 44 -9.06 -4.71 5.24
CA LYS A 44 -9.96 -5.71 4.65
C LYS A 44 -10.72 -5.16 3.43
N ALA A 45 -11.16 -3.90 3.48
CA ALA A 45 -11.87 -3.27 2.36
C ALA A 45 -10.97 -3.09 1.13
N ILE A 46 -9.70 -2.72 1.36
CA ILE A 46 -8.71 -2.59 0.29
C ILE A 46 -8.39 -3.95 -0.32
N ARG A 47 -8.15 -4.99 0.50
CA ARG A 47 -7.92 -6.36 0.00
C ARG A 47 -9.10 -6.91 -0.81
N ARG A 48 -10.34 -6.61 -0.39
CA ARG A 48 -11.55 -6.97 -1.16
C ARG A 48 -11.64 -6.30 -2.53
N SER A 49 -10.95 -5.18 -2.73
CA SER A 49 -10.92 -4.47 -4.01
C SER A 49 -9.90 -5.04 -5.00
N GLY A 50 -9.20 -6.11 -4.63
CA GLY A 50 -8.11 -6.70 -5.40
C GLY A 50 -6.81 -5.88 -5.30
N LEU A 51 -6.70 -4.99 -4.32
CA LEU A 51 -5.50 -4.22 -4.04
C LEU A 51 -4.75 -4.88 -2.89
N LYS A 52 -3.45 -5.15 -3.09
CA LYS A 52 -2.55 -5.49 -1.98
C LYS A 52 -2.23 -4.21 -1.23
N ALA A 53 -2.46 -4.24 0.08
CA ALA A 53 -2.13 -3.16 0.98
C ALA A 53 -1.72 -3.76 2.31
N ASP A 54 -0.69 -3.17 2.90
CA ASP A 54 -0.18 -3.47 4.23
C ASP A 54 -0.09 -2.17 5.03
N PHE A 55 -0.04 -2.29 6.36
CA PHE A 55 0.12 -1.12 7.19
C PHE A 55 1.53 -0.56 7.05
N TRP A 56 1.61 0.77 6.86
CA TRP A 56 2.88 1.46 6.89
C TRP A 56 3.48 1.36 8.31
N SER A 57 4.60 0.64 8.44
CA SER A 57 5.40 0.61 9.65
C SER A 57 6.81 1.12 9.33
N PRO A 58 7.35 2.11 10.06
CA PRO A 58 8.70 2.60 9.85
C PRO A 58 9.79 1.52 10.07
N GLN A 59 9.47 0.43 10.77
CA GLN A 59 10.39 -0.70 10.96
C GLN A 59 10.51 -1.60 9.72
N ASN A 60 9.56 -1.52 8.78
CA ASN A 60 9.54 -2.37 7.60
C ASN A 60 10.66 -2.03 6.62
N GLU A 61 11.16 -0.78 6.62
CA GLU A 61 12.28 -0.36 5.76
C GLU A 61 13.60 -1.04 6.15
N LEU A 62 13.88 -1.16 7.46
CA LEU A 62 15.09 -1.84 7.95
C LEU A 62 15.03 -3.35 7.70
N LEU A 63 13.85 -3.95 7.88
CA LEU A 63 13.61 -5.37 7.61
C LEU A 63 13.68 -5.68 6.11
N GLN A 64 13.18 -4.78 5.25
CA GLN A 64 13.27 -4.91 3.80
C GLN A 64 14.71 -4.67 3.29
N ALA A 65 15.46 -3.76 3.92
CA ALA A 65 16.89 -3.57 3.66
C ALA A 65 17.73 -4.77 4.12
N TYR A 66 17.41 -5.37 5.28
CA TYR A 66 18.06 -6.58 5.78
C TYR A 66 17.71 -7.81 4.93
N ALA A 67 16.44 -7.98 4.52
CA ALA A 67 16.01 -9.03 3.61
C ALA A 67 16.68 -8.90 2.23
N ALA A 68 16.82 -7.67 1.71
CA ALA A 68 17.58 -7.38 0.50
C ALA A 68 19.09 -7.66 0.66
N ALA A 69 19.65 -7.43 1.84
CA ALA A 69 21.05 -7.73 2.16
C ALA A 69 21.32 -9.24 2.28
N ALA A 70 20.32 -10.03 2.71
CA ALA A 70 20.43 -11.50 2.79
C ALA A 70 20.33 -12.20 1.42
N SER A 71 19.77 -11.55 0.40
CA SER A 71 19.79 -12.01 -1.00
C SER A 71 21.02 -11.48 -1.74
N SER A 72 22.20 -11.63 -1.15
CA SER A 72 23.47 -11.30 -1.78
C SER A 72 23.87 -12.38 -2.78
N SER A 73 23.38 -12.30 -4.02
CA SER A 73 24.05 -12.81 -5.24
C SER A 73 23.28 -12.43 -6.51
N SER A 74 23.53 -11.23 -7.04
CA SER A 74 23.87 -11.00 -8.46
C SER A 74 23.72 -9.52 -8.81
N SER A 75 24.83 -9.00 -9.31
CA SER A 75 25.07 -7.66 -9.82
C SER A 75 24.00 -7.11 -10.76
N SER A 76 23.77 -5.81 -10.61
CA SER A 76 23.28 -4.86 -11.62
C SER A 76 21.78 -4.86 -11.95
N PHE A 77 21.10 -3.91 -11.30
CA PHE A 77 19.86 -3.24 -11.69
C PHE A 77 19.18 -3.69 -12.99
N LYS A 78 18.07 -4.44 -12.84
CA LYS A 78 16.91 -4.38 -13.74
C LYS A 78 15.64 -4.52 -12.91
N PHE A 79 14.77 -3.52 -13.00
CA PHE A 79 13.40 -3.57 -12.47
C PHE A 79 12.65 -4.78 -13.02
N ASN A 80 12.02 -5.58 -12.16
CA ASN A 80 11.02 -6.57 -12.58
C ASN A 80 9.91 -6.68 -11.53
N PHE A 81 8.66 -6.54 -11.97
CA PHE A 81 7.45 -6.60 -11.15
C PHE A 81 6.85 -8.01 -11.24
N SER A 82 6.17 -8.48 -10.19
CA SER A 82 5.17 -9.54 -10.33
C SER A 82 3.96 -9.30 -9.44
N PHE A 83 2.81 -9.25 -10.09
CA PHE A 83 1.50 -9.40 -9.46
C PHE A 83 1.19 -10.89 -9.31
N PHE A 84 0.65 -11.26 -8.16
CA PHE A 84 -0.26 -12.40 -8.02
C PHE A 84 -1.37 -12.00 -7.07
#